data_AF-A0A5C9BM80-F1
#
_entry.id   AF-A0A5C9BM80-F1
#
_cell.length_a   1.000
_cell.length_b   1.000
_cell.length_c   1.000
_cell.angle_alpha   90.00
_cell.angle_beta   90.00
_cell.angle_gamma   90.00
#
_symmetry.space_group_name_H-M   'P 1'
#
loop_
_entity.id
_entity.type
_entity.pdbx_description
1 polymer ?
#
loop_
_entity_poly.entity_id
_entity_poly.type
_entity_poly.pdbx_seq_one_letter_code
_entity_poly.pdbx_strand_id
1 'polypeptide(L)'
;MLMLEAKVVNVFSTKAFTNKETGEVTAAGHKAQLYYEMPGGADGTEKRIVLDDFNVRDQGGAFQKALGKTVRVPVGAMVNDGGRVQFFIPRGGLPTIVGGQ
;
A
#
# COMPACT_ATOMS: atom_id res chain seq x y z
N MET A 1 -8.09 -3.45 13.62
CA MET A 1 -7.43 -2.65 12.56
C MET A 1 -6.08 -3.30 12.29
N LEU A 2 -5.85 -3.80 11.08
CA LEU A 2 -4.62 -4.52 10.74
C LEU A 2 -3.51 -3.49 10.46
N MET A 3 -2.31 -3.72 10.96
CA MET A 3 -1.15 -2.85 10.75
C MET A 3 -0.12 -3.59 9.91
N LEU A 4 0.33 -2.96 8.83
CA LEU A 4 1.38 -3.48 7.96
C LEU A 4 2.68 -2.72 8.26
N GLU A 5 3.75 -3.47 8.54
CA GLU A 5 5.10 -2.92 8.60
C GLU A 5 5.73 -3.02 7.21
N ALA A 6 6.13 -1.89 6.64
CA ALA A 6 6.65 -1.80 5.28
C ALA A 6 7.70 -0.71 5.17
N LYS A 7 8.61 -0.84 4.20
CA LYS A 7 9.51 0.23 3.80
C LYS A 7 8.88 1.06 2.69
N VAL A 8 8.87 2.38 2.83
CA VAL A 8 8.41 3.27 1.75
C VAL A 8 9.52 3.39 0.72
N VAL A 9 9.30 2.85 -0.47
CA VAL A 9 10.31 2.81 -1.54
C VAL A 9 10.17 4.00 -2.48
N ASN A 10 8.94 4.36 -2.83
CA ASN A 10 8.66 5.46 -3.75
C ASN A 10 7.31 6.10 -3.43
N VAL A 11 7.15 7.38 -3.79
CA VAL A 11 5.86 8.08 -3.75
C VAL A 11 5.72 8.92 -5.01
N PHE A 12 4.64 8.72 -5.75
CA PHE A 12 4.44 9.37 -7.03
C PHE A 12 2.99 9.78 -7.25
N SER A 13 2.78 10.82 -8.06
CA SER A 13 1.46 11.29 -8.42
C SER A 13 0.89 10.44 -9.56
N THR A 14 -0.38 10.07 -9.44
CA THR A 14 -1.12 9.39 -10.51
C THR A 14 -2.14 10.32 -11.12
N LYS A 15 -2.17 10.38 -12.45
CA LYS A 15 -3.20 11.10 -13.20
C LYS A 15 -4.55 10.40 -13.01
N ALA A 16 -5.63 11.13 -13.18
CA ALA A 16 -6.95 10.52 -13.24
C ALA A 16 -6.98 9.51 -14.39
N PHE A 17 -7.53 8.33 -14.11
CA PHE A 17 -7.64 7.25 -15.08
C PHE A 17 -9.07 6.76 -15.10
N THR A 18 -9.67 6.73 -16.29
CA THR A 18 -10.98 6.14 -16.50
C THR A 18 -10.78 4.76 -17.10
N ASN A 19 -11.24 3.73 -16.40
CA ASN A 19 -11.25 2.38 -16.96
C ASN A 19 -12.25 2.36 -18.13
N LYS A 20 -11.77 2.05 -19.34
CA LYS A 20 -12.61 2.05 -20.55
C LYS A 20 -13.64 0.92 -20.57
N GLU A 21 -13.38 -0.16 -19.84
CA GLU A 21 -14.25 -1.34 -19.80
C GLU A 21 -15.35 -1.20 -18.75
N THR A 22 -15.02 -0.65 -17.57
CA THR A 22 -15.97 -0.52 -16.45
C THR A 22 -16.54 0.89 -16.29
N GLY A 23 -15.98 1.88 -16.97
CA GLY A 23 -16.33 3.30 -16.81
C GLY A 23 -15.85 3.92 -15.50
N GLU A 24 -15.15 3.17 -14.66
CA GLU A 24 -14.77 3.61 -13.32
C GLU A 24 -13.68 4.69 -13.38
N VAL A 25 -13.98 5.88 -12.84
CA VAL A 25 -13.05 7.00 -12.79
C VAL A 25 -12.23 6.94 -11.51
N THR A 26 -10.96 6.59 -11.65
CA THR A 26 -9.97 6.77 -10.58
C THR A 26 -9.53 8.22 -10.58
N ALA A 27 -9.83 8.95 -9.51
CA ALA A 27 -9.39 10.34 -9.35
C ALA A 27 -7.86 10.46 -9.35
N ALA A 28 -7.36 11.62 -9.80
CA ALA A 28 -5.96 11.96 -9.64
C ALA A 28 -5.60 11.98 -8.15
N GLY A 29 -4.39 11.56 -7.80
CA GLY A 29 -3.96 11.46 -6.41
C GLY A 29 -2.51 11.03 -6.31
N HIS A 30 -2.15 10.43 -5.18
CA HIS A 30 -0.82 9.88 -4.95
C HIS A 30 -0.87 8.37 -4.72
N LYS A 31 0.16 7.68 -5.20
CA LYS A 31 0.47 6.31 -4.86
C LYS A 31 1.77 6.24 -4.07
N ALA A 32 1.81 5.36 -3.09
CA ALA A 32 3.01 5.01 -2.34
C ALA A 32 3.37 3.56 -2.64
N GLN A 33 4.58 3.34 -3.12
CA GLN A 33 5.12 2.01 -3.35
C GLN A 33 5.74 1.51 -2.04
N LEU A 34 5.17 0.44 -1.49
CA LEU A 34 5.58 -0.14 -0.22
C LEU A 34 6.21 -1.52 -0.44
N TYR A 35 7.34 -1.74 0.23
CA TYR A 35 8.05 -3.01 0.27
C TYR A 35 7.81 -3.69 1.61
N TYR A 36 7.25 -4.89 1.61
CA TYR A 36 6.91 -5.61 2.83
C TYR A 36 6.98 -7.12 2.64
N GLU A 37 6.99 -7.84 3.76
CA GLU A 37 6.92 -9.29 3.80
C GLU A 37 5.48 -9.72 4.11
N MET A 38 4.98 -10.72 3.38
CA MET A 38 3.71 -11.38 3.69
C MET A 38 3.91 -12.91 3.76
N PRO A 39 3.10 -13.64 4.55
CA PRO A 39 3.12 -15.09 4.52
C PRO A 39 2.78 -15.58 3.10
N GLY A 40 3.57 -16.53 2.62
CA GLY A 40 3.43 -17.24 1.37
C GLY A 40 3.31 -18.75 1.59
N GLY A 41 3.01 -19.48 0.52
CA GLY A 41 2.73 -20.92 0.58
C GLY A 41 1.35 -21.24 1.17
N ALA A 42 0.91 -22.49 1.04
CA ALA A 42 -0.38 -22.95 1.58
C ALA A 42 -0.40 -22.98 3.12
N ASP A 43 0.77 -23.16 3.75
CA ASP A 43 0.94 -23.26 5.21
C ASP A 43 1.52 -21.99 5.87
N GLY A 44 1.78 -20.92 5.11
CA GLY A 44 2.32 -19.67 5.67
C GLY A 44 3.77 -19.74 6.16
N THR A 45 4.48 -20.84 5.88
CA THR A 45 5.87 -21.10 6.31
C THR A 45 6.91 -20.38 5.45
N GLU A 46 6.53 -19.97 4.24
CA GLU A 46 7.39 -19.22 3.34
C GLU A 46 7.11 -17.72 3.51
N LYS A 47 8.16 -16.88 3.47
CA LYS A 47 7.97 -15.43 3.43
C LYS A 47 8.05 -14.97 1.98
N ARG A 48 7.01 -14.29 1.54
CA ARG A 48 6.99 -13.63 0.25
C ARG A 48 7.31 -12.15 0.42
N ILE A 49 8.32 -11.70 -0.29
CA ILE A 49 8.62 -10.28 -0.45
C ILE A 49 7.65 -9.71 -1.49
N VAL A 50 7.01 -8.60 -1.15
CA VAL A 50 6.06 -7.90 -2.00
C VAL A 50 6.45 -6.45 -2.14
N LEU A 51 6.37 -5.95 -3.37
CA LEU A 51 6.43 -4.55 -3.71
C LEU A 51 5.08 -4.19 -4.34
N ASP A 52 4.28 -3.39 -3.65
CA ASP A 52 2.92 -3.06 -4.09
C ASP A 52 2.67 -1.55 -4.05
N ASP A 53 1.78 -1.10 -4.93
CA ASP A 53 1.44 0.30 -5.14
C ASP A 53 0.13 0.66 -4.43
N PHE A 54 0.22 1.24 -3.25
CA PHE A 54 -0.95 1.62 -2.48
C PHE A 54 -1.48 2.98 -2.90
N ASN A 55 -2.79 3.07 -3.10
CA ASN A 55 -3.46 4.33 -3.34
C ASN A 55 -3.59 5.11 -2.02
N VAL A 56 -2.86 6.22 -1.91
CA VAL A 56 -2.84 7.07 -0.70
C VAL A 56 -3.54 8.41 -0.91
N ARG A 57 -4.08 8.66 -2.12
CA ARG A 57 -4.85 9.85 -2.49
C ARG A 57 -4.24 11.13 -1.92
N ASP A 58 -4.92 11.75 -0.95
CA ASP A 58 -4.57 13.02 -0.30
C ASP A 58 -3.37 12.93 0.67
N GLN A 59 -2.90 11.72 1.00
CA GLN A 59 -1.87 11.48 2.02
C GLN A 59 -0.46 11.36 1.47
N GLY A 60 -0.25 11.60 0.17
CA GLY A 60 1.06 11.50 -0.47
C GLY A 60 2.17 12.27 0.27
N GLY A 61 1.86 13.45 0.83
CA GLY A 61 2.82 14.23 1.61
C GLY A 61 3.30 13.53 2.90
N ALA A 62 2.45 12.72 3.55
CA ALA A 62 2.84 11.96 4.73
C ALA A 62 3.80 10.81 4.37
N PHE A 63 3.54 10.12 3.26
CA PHE A 63 4.41 9.06 2.76
C PHE A 63 5.73 9.59 2.21
N GLN A 64 5.74 10.78 1.57
CA GLN A 64 6.98 11.41 1.10
C GLN A 64 7.95 11.70 2.25
N LYS A 65 7.45 12.16 3.41
CA LYS A 65 8.28 12.37 4.61
C LYS A 65 8.88 11.07 5.19
N ALA A 66 8.27 9.94 4.85
CA ALA A 66 8.69 8.62 5.27
C ALA A 66 9.47 7.86 4.18
N LEU A 67 9.79 8.50 3.06
CA LEU A 67 10.55 7.88 1.97
C LEU A 67 11.88 7.30 2.49
N GLY A 68 12.17 6.05 2.13
CA GLY A 68 13.35 5.31 2.56
C GLY A 68 13.28 4.74 3.97
N LYS A 69 12.25 5.08 4.76
CA LYS A 69 12.09 4.63 6.15
C LYS A 69 11.13 3.44 6.26
N THR A 70 11.27 2.69 7.34
CA THR A 70 10.30 1.68 7.75
C THR A 70 9.13 2.35 8.45
N VAL A 71 7.91 2.01 8.06
CA VAL A 71 6.67 2.55 8.59
C VAL A 71 5.71 1.43 8.97
N ARG A 72 4.86 1.72 9.97
CA ARG A 72 3.64 0.99 10.24
C ARG A 72 2.48 1.78 9.68
N VAL A 73 1.73 1.16 8.79
CA VAL A 73 0.56 1.77 8.15
C VAL A 73 -0.67 0.91 8.41
N PRO A 74 -1.82 1.51 8.76
CA PRO A 74 -3.05 0.75 8.85
C PRO A 74 -3.49 0.27 7.46
N VAL A 75 -3.89 -0.98 7.37
CA VAL A 75 -4.35 -1.62 6.14
C VAL A 75 -5.68 -2.33 6.36
N GLY A 76 -6.49 -2.34 5.31
CA GLY A 76 -7.55 -3.32 5.09
C GLY A 76 -7.01 -4.47 4.26
N ALA A 77 -7.64 -5.63 4.37
CA ALA A 77 -7.34 -6.81 3.57
C ALA A 77 -8.62 -7.25 2.85
N MET A 78 -8.51 -7.57 1.57
CA MET A 78 -9.60 -8.11 0.77
C MET A 78 -9.11 -9.27 -0.07
N VAL A 79 -9.99 -10.23 -0.36
CA VAL A 79 -9.67 -11.34 -1.26
C VAL A 79 -10.03 -10.89 -2.67
N ASN A 80 -9.06 -10.95 -3.59
CA ASN A 80 -9.32 -10.66 -5.00
C ASN A 80 -10.00 -11.86 -5.69
N ASP A 81 -10.47 -11.65 -6.91
CA ASP A 81 -11.17 -12.67 -7.72
C ASP A 81 -10.35 -13.97 -7.92
N GLY A 82 -9.03 -13.90 -7.77
CA GLY A 82 -8.11 -15.03 -7.82
C GLY A 82 -7.78 -15.68 -6.47
N GLY A 83 -8.55 -15.40 -5.40
CA GLY A 83 -8.37 -15.98 -4.08
C GLY A 83 -7.15 -15.47 -3.30
N ARG A 84 -6.46 -14.44 -3.80
CA ARG A 84 -5.28 -13.87 -3.14
C ARG A 84 -5.67 -12.69 -2.27
N VAL A 85 -5.06 -12.61 -1.08
CA VAL A 85 -5.23 -11.47 -0.19
C VAL A 85 -4.49 -10.27 -0.77
N GLN A 86 -5.23 -9.18 -1.00
CA GLN A 86 -4.73 -7.87 -1.39
C GLN A 86 -4.94 -6.89 -0.23
N PHE A 87 -3.91 -6.11 0.06
CA PHE A 87 -4.00 -5.05 1.06
C PHE A 87 -4.35 -3.71 0.42
N PHE A 88 -5.05 -2.86 1.15
CA PHE A 88 -5.30 -1.48 0.76
C PHE A 88 -5.19 -0.56 1.98
N ILE A 89 -4.82 0.71 1.76
CA ILE A 89 -4.79 1.70 2.84
C ILE A 89 -6.17 2.37 2.89
N PRO A 90 -6.89 2.31 4.03
CA PRO A 90 -8.17 2.99 4.17
C PRO A 90 -7.97 4.51 4.09
N ARG A 91 -9.01 5.24 3.66
CA ARG A 91 -8.93 6.69 3.55
C ARG A 91 -8.60 7.30 4.92
N GLY A 92 -7.53 8.10 4.97
CA GLY A 92 -7.05 8.67 6.22
C GLY A 92 -5.94 7.88 6.91
N GLY A 93 -5.57 6.69 6.41
CA GLY A 93 -4.51 5.84 6.97
C GLY A 93 -3.10 6.42 6.87
N LEU A 94 -2.64 7.06 7.94
CA LEU A 94 -1.30 7.67 8.00
C LEU A 94 -0.19 6.67 8.35
N PRO A 95 0.99 6.79 7.73
CA PRO A 95 2.15 6.00 8.11
C PRO A 95 2.75 6.53 9.42
N THR A 96 3.11 5.62 10.32
CA THR A 96 3.89 5.91 11.53
C THR A 96 5.29 5.37 11.34
N ILE A 97 6.31 6.22 11.38
CA ILE A 97 7.70 5.78 11.23
C ILE A 97 8.07 4.88 12.41
N VAL A 98 8.54 3.67 12.12
CA VAL A 98 9.02 2.72 13.12
C VAL A 98 10.51 2.95 13.26
N GLY A 99 10.90 3.72 14.29
CA GLY A 99 12.27 3.87 14.79
C GLY A 99 13.38 4.00 13.73
N GLY A 100 13.78 5.24 13.45
CA GLY A 100 15.16 5.54 13.12
C GLY A 100 15.82 6.16 14.35
N GLN A 101 16.87 5.53 14.87
CA GLN A 101 17.95 6.30 15.47
C GLN A 101 18.68 7.05 14.35
#